data_AF-A0A7C6XEX0-F1
#
_entry.id   AF-A0A7C6XEX0-F1
#
_cell.length_a   1.000
_cell.length_b   1.000
_cell.length_c   1.000
_cell.angle_alpha   90.00
_cell.angle_beta   90.00
_cell.angle_gamma   90.00
#
_symmetry.space_group_name_H-M   'P 1'
#
loop_
_entity.id
_entity.type
_entity.pdbx_description
1 polymer ?
#
loop_
_entity_poly.entity_id
_entity_poly.type
_entity_poly.pdbx_seq_one_letter_code
_entity_poly.pdbx_strand_id
1 'polypeptide(L)'
;MLTAEVVKKEAKALGADLVGIASMDRYEGAPLQMDPRQIMPEARSLIVMAFRVMRGSLRGVEEGTFFSNYSAMGYGGLTYLYMPLVVINLCRFIEDHGKEAIPIGHQSDWRAIDGNGFTREGYSRPVEPGRAAPDVMIHLRIAGYLAGLGEIGYSKVFLTPQFGPRQRLGVVLTEAELEPDPIYNGPKLCNRCMACVRECPGQAISATKTVKVTLAGHEVEWGELDTAACDIAFRGGQVADPDHDSPEYMEPLYGKKITRSPITPFYRKPRNLYNTGQAVCGGRGCLRACMINLEKRDVLGNKFDEPFRRRKPWKMDWSDTGVPPESPAKGEAD
;
A
#
# COMPACT_ATOMS: atom_id res chain seq x y z
N MET A 1 -14.75 18.11 25.99
CA MET A 1 -15.19 18.16 24.58
C MET A 1 -14.12 17.52 23.73
N LEU A 2 -14.48 16.63 22.81
CA LEU A 2 -13.53 15.93 21.94
C LEU A 2 -13.01 16.92 20.88
N THR A 3 -11.70 17.20 20.86
CA THR A 3 -11.07 18.11 19.89
C THR A 3 -10.12 17.37 18.95
N ALA A 4 -9.78 17.97 17.81
CA ALA A 4 -8.81 17.42 16.86
C ALA A 4 -7.45 17.12 17.51
N GLU A 5 -6.99 18.00 18.40
CA GLU A 5 -5.71 17.83 19.12
C GLU A 5 -5.74 16.64 20.07
N VAL A 6 -6.84 16.46 20.83
CA VAL A 6 -7.03 15.34 21.74
C VAL A 6 -7.07 14.02 20.95
N VAL A 7 -7.83 13.96 19.87
CA VAL A 7 -7.92 12.76 19.00
C VAL A 7 -6.56 12.41 18.39
N LYS A 8 -5.82 13.39 17.87
CA LYS A 8 -4.48 13.16 17.30
C LYS A 8 -3.50 12.68 18.35
N LYS A 9 -3.54 13.23 19.56
CA LYS A 9 -2.71 12.81 20.68
C LYS A 9 -3.01 11.36 21.06
N GLU A 10 -4.28 11.01 21.18
CA GLU A 10 -4.72 9.66 21.54
C GLU A 10 -4.35 8.64 20.47
N ALA A 11 -4.63 8.93 19.19
CA ALA A 11 -4.27 8.05 18.08
C ALA A 11 -2.76 7.75 18.04
N LYS A 12 -1.92 8.74 18.35
CA LYS A 12 -0.46 8.53 18.49
C LYS A 12 -0.10 7.68 19.70
N ALA A 13 -0.74 7.93 20.86
CA ALA A 13 -0.54 7.12 22.07
C ALA A 13 -0.92 5.65 21.85
N LEU A 14 -1.95 5.41 21.03
CA LEU A 14 -2.42 4.07 20.66
C LEU A 14 -1.53 3.38 19.61
N GLY A 15 -0.65 4.11 18.92
CA GLY A 15 0.38 3.52 18.06
C GLY A 15 0.46 4.04 16.63
N ALA A 16 -0.32 5.06 16.23
CA ALA A 16 -0.14 5.72 14.94
C ALA A 16 1.15 6.57 14.93
N ASP A 17 1.94 6.51 13.85
CA ASP A 17 3.15 7.34 13.73
C ASP A 17 2.82 8.77 13.26
N LEU A 18 1.80 8.92 12.40
CA LEU A 18 1.27 10.22 11.96
C LEU A 18 -0.26 10.18 11.97
N VAL A 19 -0.88 11.34 12.19
CA VAL A 19 -2.34 11.49 12.22
C VAL A 19 -2.69 12.79 11.52
N GLY A 20 -3.63 12.73 10.58
CA GLY A 20 -4.22 13.88 9.90
C GLY A 20 -5.73 13.73 9.84
N ILE A 21 -6.44 14.83 9.69
CA ILE A 21 -7.90 14.87 9.67
C ILE A 21 -8.37 15.55 8.39
N ALA A 22 -9.29 14.91 7.69
CA ALA A 22 -10.02 15.48 6.56
C ALA A 22 -11.49 15.71 6.97
N SER A 23 -12.06 16.81 6.50
CA SER A 23 -13.51 17.06 6.55
C SER A 23 -14.20 16.38 5.37
N MET A 24 -15.49 16.07 5.50
CA MET A 24 -16.22 15.30 4.47
C MET A 24 -16.47 16.08 3.17
N ASP A 25 -16.49 17.41 3.20
CA ASP A 25 -16.59 18.25 1.99
C ASP A 25 -15.39 18.06 1.03
N ARG A 26 -14.24 17.59 1.54
CA ARG A 26 -13.07 17.28 0.69
C ARG A 26 -13.27 16.08 -0.22
N TYR A 27 -14.34 15.31 -0.01
CA TYR A 27 -14.75 14.18 -0.85
C TYR A 27 -15.78 14.56 -1.91
N GLU A 28 -16.11 15.85 -2.08
CA GLU A 28 -16.96 16.27 -3.19
C GLU A 28 -16.41 15.81 -4.55
N GLY A 29 -17.29 15.23 -5.36
CA GLY A 29 -16.94 14.61 -6.65
C GLY A 29 -16.31 13.21 -6.57
N ALA A 30 -16.19 12.60 -5.38
CA ALA A 30 -15.74 11.22 -5.25
C ALA A 30 -16.68 10.25 -5.98
N PRO A 31 -16.16 9.23 -6.70
CA PRO A 31 -17.00 8.18 -7.25
C PRO A 31 -17.79 7.48 -6.16
N LEU A 32 -19.06 7.16 -6.44
CA LEU A 32 -19.98 6.56 -5.47
C LEU A 32 -19.38 5.35 -4.73
N GLN A 33 -18.68 4.46 -5.44
CA GLN A 33 -18.07 3.25 -4.86
C GLN A 33 -16.78 3.49 -4.06
N MET A 34 -16.35 4.74 -3.95
CA MET A 34 -15.16 5.16 -3.21
C MET A 34 -15.42 6.34 -2.26
N ASP A 35 -16.68 6.79 -2.15
CA ASP A 35 -17.06 7.91 -1.32
C ASP A 35 -17.33 7.44 0.12
N PRO A 36 -16.56 7.90 1.13
CA PRO A 36 -16.77 7.51 2.53
C PRO A 36 -18.17 7.82 3.06
N ARG A 37 -18.86 8.82 2.49
CA ARG A 37 -20.23 9.21 2.88
C ARG A 37 -21.26 8.14 2.53
N GLN A 38 -20.92 7.18 1.67
CA GLN A 38 -21.75 6.00 1.41
C GLN A 38 -21.62 4.94 2.51
N ILE A 39 -20.54 4.97 3.30
CA ILE A 39 -20.32 4.08 4.45
C ILE A 39 -21.02 4.66 5.69
N MET A 40 -20.79 5.95 5.96
CA MET A 40 -21.34 6.66 7.11
C MET A 40 -21.82 8.05 6.68
N PRO A 41 -23.10 8.21 6.30
CA PRO A 41 -23.63 9.47 5.78
C PRO A 41 -23.47 10.67 6.73
N GLU A 42 -23.59 10.43 8.03
CA GLU A 42 -23.49 11.46 9.08
C GLU A 42 -22.05 11.74 9.54
N ALA A 43 -21.05 11.08 8.92
CA ALA A 43 -19.66 11.38 9.22
C ALA A 43 -19.35 12.85 8.95
N ARG A 44 -18.65 13.51 9.89
CA ARG A 44 -18.18 14.88 9.74
C ARG A 44 -16.67 14.94 9.52
N SER A 45 -15.96 13.93 10.00
CA SER A 45 -14.51 13.86 9.93
C SER A 45 -14.02 12.46 9.57
N LEU A 46 -12.92 12.42 8.83
CA LEU A 46 -12.16 11.22 8.54
C LEU A 46 -10.74 11.40 9.10
N ILE A 47 -10.41 10.60 10.10
CA ILE A 47 -9.12 10.59 10.76
C ILE A 47 -8.23 9.59 10.02
N VAL A 48 -7.12 10.04 9.45
CA VAL A 48 -6.14 9.20 8.75
C VAL A 48 -4.93 9.00 9.62
N MET A 49 -4.54 7.74 9.78
CA MET A 49 -3.36 7.33 10.53
C MET A 49 -2.34 6.69 9.60
N ALA A 50 -1.08 7.11 9.72
CA ALA A 50 0.04 6.46 9.04
C ALA A 50 0.79 5.54 10.00
N PHE A 51 1.09 4.34 9.53
CA PHE A 51 1.83 3.30 10.24
C PHE A 51 3.12 3.04 9.50
N ARG A 52 4.25 3.40 10.12
CA ARG A 52 5.57 3.39 9.52
C ARG A 52 6.00 1.97 9.17
N VAL A 53 6.45 1.82 7.94
CA VAL A 53 7.22 0.64 7.52
C VAL A 53 8.67 0.87 7.95
N MET A 54 9.19 -0.03 8.77
CA MET A 54 10.59 0.03 9.20
C MET A 54 11.49 -0.12 7.98
N ARG A 55 12.41 0.82 7.77
CA ARG A 55 13.43 0.74 6.70
C ARG A 55 14.20 -0.58 6.76
N GLY A 56 14.51 -1.07 7.97
CA GLY A 56 15.18 -2.35 8.19
C GLY A 56 14.38 -3.57 7.72
N SER A 57 13.04 -3.54 7.73
CA SER A 57 12.23 -4.68 7.26
C SER A 57 12.45 -4.98 5.77
N LEU A 58 12.84 -3.96 4.99
CA LEU A 58 13.16 -4.06 3.56
C LEU A 58 14.59 -4.57 3.30
N ARG A 59 15.46 -4.68 4.31
CA ARG A 59 16.85 -5.08 4.13
C ARG A 59 16.98 -6.48 3.55
N GLY A 60 16.21 -7.43 4.08
CA GLY A 60 16.28 -8.83 3.63
C GLY A 60 15.96 -9.01 2.14
N VAL A 61 14.96 -8.29 1.62
CA VAL A 61 14.62 -8.30 0.19
C VAL A 61 15.57 -7.44 -0.66
N GLU A 62 16.24 -6.44 -0.07
CA GLU A 62 17.33 -5.68 -0.71
C GLU A 62 18.57 -6.53 -0.91
N GLU A 63 18.97 -7.32 0.09
CA GLU A 63 20.14 -8.20 0.02
C GLU A 63 19.84 -9.58 -0.58
N GLY A 64 18.56 -9.95 -0.74
CA GLY A 64 18.15 -11.22 -1.35
C GLY A 64 18.22 -12.42 -0.39
N THR A 65 18.15 -12.16 0.92
CA THR A 65 18.41 -13.17 1.95
C THR A 65 17.22 -13.44 2.87
N PHE A 66 16.27 -12.51 3.00
CA PHE A 66 15.15 -12.67 3.95
C PHE A 66 13.87 -11.95 3.48
N PHE A 67 13.07 -12.65 2.67
CA PHE A 67 11.89 -12.09 2.00
C PHE A 67 10.63 -12.07 2.86
N SER A 68 10.49 -13.04 3.76
CA SER A 68 9.30 -13.15 4.61
C SER A 68 9.20 -11.98 5.59
N ASN A 69 10.30 -11.34 5.99
CA ASN A 69 10.28 -10.28 6.99
C ASN A 69 9.50 -9.04 6.56
N TYR A 70 9.72 -8.51 5.35
CA TYR A 70 8.92 -7.38 4.86
C TYR A 70 7.45 -7.77 4.72
N SER A 71 7.17 -8.93 4.15
CA SER A 71 5.81 -9.45 3.99
C SER A 71 5.10 -9.64 5.34
N ALA A 72 5.81 -10.12 6.36
CA ALA A 72 5.29 -10.38 7.69
C ALA A 72 5.16 -9.11 8.51
N MET A 73 6.24 -8.36 8.68
CA MET A 73 6.36 -7.28 9.65
C MET A 73 6.14 -5.90 9.03
N GLY A 74 6.58 -5.69 7.79
CA GLY A 74 6.52 -4.38 7.12
C GLY A 74 5.30 -4.17 6.22
N TYR A 75 4.48 -5.20 6.00
CA TYR A 75 3.34 -5.14 5.10
C TYR A 75 2.10 -5.80 5.71
N GLY A 76 2.10 -7.13 5.84
CA GLY A 76 0.96 -7.91 6.28
C GLY A 76 0.61 -7.65 7.75
N GLY A 77 1.58 -7.74 8.65
CA GLY A 77 1.38 -7.52 10.09
C GLY A 77 0.95 -6.10 10.42
N LEU A 78 1.52 -5.09 9.75
CA LEU A 78 1.01 -3.71 9.87
C LEU A 78 -0.45 -3.61 9.44
N THR A 79 -0.82 -4.26 8.34
CA THR A 79 -2.16 -4.16 7.73
C THR A 79 -3.22 -4.97 8.49
N TYR A 80 -2.87 -6.16 8.99
CA TYR A 80 -3.83 -7.12 9.54
C TYR A 80 -3.79 -7.28 11.07
N LEU A 81 -2.74 -6.80 11.73
CA LEU A 81 -2.62 -6.90 13.19
C LEU A 81 -2.54 -5.51 13.82
N TYR A 82 -1.53 -4.73 13.46
CA TYR A 82 -1.20 -3.51 14.19
C TYR A 82 -2.21 -2.39 13.93
N MET A 83 -2.47 -2.06 12.66
CA MET A 83 -3.43 -1.01 12.29
C MET A 83 -4.85 -1.29 12.81
N PRO A 84 -5.43 -2.50 12.68
CA PRO A 84 -6.73 -2.83 13.27
C PRO A 84 -6.82 -2.54 14.76
N LEU A 85 -5.79 -2.90 15.56
CA LEU A 85 -5.78 -2.63 17.00
C LEU A 85 -5.86 -1.12 17.28
N VAL A 86 -5.12 -0.30 16.53
CA VAL A 86 -5.11 1.16 16.72
C VAL A 86 -6.44 1.78 16.32
N VAL A 87 -7.00 1.44 15.15
CA VAL A 87 -8.28 2.03 14.71
C VAL A 87 -9.44 1.62 15.63
N ILE A 88 -9.47 0.37 16.11
CA ILE A 88 -10.51 -0.10 17.04
C ILE A 88 -10.44 0.64 18.37
N ASN A 89 -9.25 0.78 18.94
CA ASN A 89 -9.10 1.46 20.22
C ASN A 89 -9.37 2.96 20.11
N LEU A 90 -9.05 3.58 18.97
CA LEU A 90 -9.40 4.98 18.74
C LEU A 90 -10.92 5.16 18.61
N CYS A 91 -11.62 4.25 17.93
CA CYS A 91 -13.08 4.27 17.87
C CYS A 91 -13.70 4.16 19.27
N ARG A 92 -13.23 3.23 20.12
CA ARG A 92 -13.69 3.12 21.51
C ARG A 92 -13.52 4.42 22.28
N PHE A 93 -12.34 5.05 22.15
CA PHE A 93 -12.09 6.35 22.78
C PHE A 93 -13.06 7.44 22.31
N ILE A 94 -13.40 7.46 21.01
CA ILE A 94 -14.36 8.42 20.44
C ILE A 94 -15.79 8.12 20.93
N GLU A 95 -16.16 6.84 21.00
CA GLU A 95 -17.47 6.38 21.51
C GLU A 95 -17.64 6.66 23.00
N ASP A 96 -16.59 6.56 23.81
CA ASP A 96 -16.58 6.96 25.23
C ASP A 96 -16.82 8.47 25.41
N HIS A 97 -16.64 9.27 24.35
CA HIS A 97 -17.01 10.69 24.28
C HIS A 97 -18.40 10.93 23.65
N GLY A 98 -19.19 9.88 23.43
CA GLY A 98 -20.56 9.94 22.93
C GLY A 98 -20.66 10.25 21.44
N LYS A 99 -19.65 9.86 20.64
CA LYS A 99 -19.63 10.05 19.19
C LYS A 99 -19.50 8.72 18.47
N GLU A 100 -20.29 8.49 17.43
CA GLU A 100 -20.18 7.26 16.64
C GLU A 100 -18.90 7.29 15.79
N ALA A 101 -18.24 6.13 15.66
CA ALA A 101 -17.03 5.99 14.87
C ALA A 101 -16.89 4.60 14.24
N ILE A 102 -16.47 4.55 12.97
CA ILE A 102 -16.24 3.29 12.25
C ILE A 102 -14.74 3.04 12.09
N PRO A 103 -14.22 1.92 12.61
CA PRO A 103 -12.81 1.56 12.45
C PRO A 103 -12.58 0.96 11.05
N ILE A 104 -11.66 1.55 10.27
CA ILE A 104 -11.34 1.07 8.92
C ILE A 104 -9.82 1.02 8.77
N GLY A 105 -9.21 -0.15 8.98
CA GLY A 105 -7.77 -0.32 8.71
C GLY A 105 -7.47 -0.25 7.21
N HIS A 106 -7.36 -1.42 6.58
CA HIS A 106 -7.24 -1.59 5.12
C HIS A 106 -7.80 -2.97 4.72
N GLN A 107 -8.56 -3.61 5.60
CA GLN A 107 -9.11 -4.95 5.41
C GLN A 107 -10.40 -4.86 4.59
N SER A 108 -10.26 -4.72 3.27
CA SER A 108 -11.38 -4.57 2.32
C SER A 108 -11.50 -5.79 1.41
N ASP A 109 -11.50 -6.98 1.99
CA ASP A 109 -11.48 -8.25 1.26
C ASP A 109 -12.77 -8.49 0.45
N TRP A 110 -13.87 -7.82 0.82
CA TRP A 110 -15.17 -7.89 0.13
C TRP A 110 -15.48 -6.67 -0.74
N ARG A 111 -14.50 -5.78 -0.99
CA ARG A 111 -14.76 -4.55 -1.76
C ARG A 111 -15.47 -4.81 -3.09
N ALA A 112 -16.43 -3.94 -3.41
CA ALA A 112 -17.20 -3.99 -4.65
C ALA A 112 -16.37 -3.72 -5.91
N ILE A 113 -15.20 -3.10 -5.77
CA ILE A 113 -14.37 -2.68 -6.90
C ILE A 113 -13.11 -3.52 -7.10
N ASP A 114 -12.64 -3.59 -8.34
CA ASP A 114 -11.42 -4.29 -8.73
C ASP A 114 -10.14 -3.46 -8.48
N GLY A 115 -8.99 -3.96 -8.93
CA GLY A 115 -7.71 -3.25 -8.80
C GLY A 115 -7.63 -1.93 -9.59
N ASN A 116 -8.49 -1.76 -10.60
CA ASN A 116 -8.56 -0.57 -11.44
C ASN A 116 -9.57 0.46 -10.92
N GLY A 117 -10.42 0.06 -9.98
CA GLY A 117 -11.44 0.91 -9.38
C GLY A 117 -12.83 0.77 -10.02
N PHE A 118 -13.04 -0.23 -10.86
CA PHE A 118 -14.34 -0.51 -11.48
C PHE A 118 -15.11 -1.55 -10.67
N THR A 119 -16.44 -1.46 -10.68
CA THR A 119 -17.29 -2.47 -10.03
C THR A 119 -17.07 -3.85 -10.61
N ARG A 120 -16.98 -4.84 -9.74
CA ARG A 120 -16.82 -6.25 -10.12
C ARG A 120 -18.12 -6.78 -10.68
N GLU A 121 -18.09 -7.22 -11.93
CA GLU A 121 -19.26 -7.79 -12.60
C GLU A 121 -19.80 -9.01 -11.85
N GLY A 122 -21.12 -9.07 -11.66
CA GLY A 122 -21.80 -10.20 -11.00
C GLY A 122 -21.44 -10.41 -9.53
N TYR A 123 -20.72 -9.47 -8.89
CA TYR A 123 -20.23 -9.65 -7.52
C TYR A 123 -21.21 -9.15 -6.44
N SER A 124 -21.67 -7.90 -6.56
CA SER A 124 -22.61 -7.27 -5.63
C SER A 124 -23.49 -6.24 -6.35
N ARG A 125 -24.64 -5.89 -5.74
CA ARG A 125 -25.60 -4.90 -6.28
C ARG A 125 -26.00 -3.91 -5.19
N PRO A 126 -26.32 -2.65 -5.54
CA PRO A 126 -26.89 -1.69 -4.60
C PRO A 126 -28.17 -2.22 -3.93
N VAL A 127 -28.37 -1.85 -2.67
CA VAL A 127 -29.59 -2.20 -1.92
C VAL A 127 -30.81 -1.38 -2.35
N GLU A 128 -30.58 -0.22 -2.97
CA GLU A 128 -31.60 0.64 -3.57
C GLU A 128 -30.99 1.52 -4.69
N PRO A 129 -31.81 2.07 -5.60
CA PRO A 129 -31.34 2.94 -6.66
C PRO A 129 -30.58 4.18 -6.14
N GLY A 130 -29.48 4.53 -6.81
CA GLY A 130 -28.68 5.72 -6.46
C GLY A 130 -27.67 5.52 -5.33
N ARG A 131 -27.63 4.35 -4.67
CA ARG A 131 -26.62 4.03 -3.66
C ARG A 131 -25.47 3.20 -4.21
N ALA A 132 -24.35 3.27 -3.49
CA ALA A 132 -23.22 2.38 -3.71
C ALA A 132 -23.62 0.89 -3.58
N ALA A 133 -22.88 0.02 -4.26
CA ALA A 133 -22.96 -1.41 -3.93
C ALA A 133 -22.25 -1.64 -2.58
N PRO A 134 -22.65 -2.68 -1.81
CA PRO A 134 -22.01 -3.01 -0.54
C PRO A 134 -20.49 -3.13 -0.65
N ASP A 135 -19.79 -2.86 0.46
CA ASP A 135 -18.33 -2.86 0.56
C ASP A 135 -17.64 -1.76 -0.26
N VAL A 136 -18.08 -0.51 0.00
CA VAL A 136 -17.45 0.72 -0.50
C VAL A 136 -16.00 0.80 -0.05
N MET A 137 -15.10 1.18 -0.95
CA MET A 137 -13.66 1.24 -0.66
C MET A 137 -13.15 2.68 -0.62
N ILE A 138 -12.81 3.16 0.57
CA ILE A 138 -12.08 4.43 0.70
C ILE A 138 -10.68 4.27 0.10
N HIS A 139 -10.33 5.09 -0.89
CA HIS A 139 -8.99 5.07 -1.47
C HIS A 139 -7.98 5.71 -0.51
N LEU A 140 -7.31 4.90 0.31
CA LEU A 140 -6.54 5.39 1.46
C LEU A 140 -5.41 6.36 1.11
N ARG A 141 -4.81 6.27 -0.09
CA ARG A 141 -3.78 7.24 -0.51
C ARG A 141 -4.36 8.62 -0.80
N ILE A 142 -5.61 8.67 -1.27
CA ILE A 142 -6.35 9.92 -1.46
C ILE A 142 -6.77 10.44 -0.09
N ALA A 143 -7.23 9.57 0.81
CA ALA A 143 -7.50 9.95 2.20
C ALA A 143 -6.27 10.62 2.86
N GLY A 144 -5.08 10.02 2.74
CA GLY A 144 -3.84 10.62 3.25
C GLY A 144 -3.53 12.00 2.67
N TYR A 145 -3.80 12.21 1.37
CA TYR A 145 -3.64 13.52 0.73
C TYR A 145 -4.66 14.53 1.27
N LEU A 146 -5.94 14.15 1.29
CA LEU A 146 -7.04 14.98 1.78
C LEU A 146 -6.91 15.29 3.28
N ALA A 147 -6.18 14.50 4.06
CA ALA A 147 -5.90 14.74 5.47
C ALA A 147 -4.58 15.50 5.72
N GLY A 148 -3.95 16.03 4.66
CA GLY A 148 -2.77 16.89 4.79
C GLY A 148 -1.47 16.16 5.15
N LEU A 149 -1.44 14.82 5.11
CA LEU A 149 -0.27 14.05 5.57
C LEU A 149 0.92 14.08 4.58
N GLY A 150 0.71 14.53 3.34
CA GLY A 150 1.75 14.53 2.31
C GLY A 150 1.21 14.52 0.89
N GLU A 151 1.97 13.94 -0.05
CA GLU A 151 1.71 13.97 -1.49
C GLU A 151 1.47 12.58 -2.09
N ILE A 152 0.76 12.50 -3.22
CA ILE A 152 0.75 11.29 -4.05
C ILE A 152 1.93 11.35 -5.02
N GLY A 153 2.85 10.38 -4.94
CA GLY A 153 3.99 10.27 -5.84
C GLY A 153 3.61 9.77 -7.23
N TYR A 154 4.52 9.91 -8.20
CA TYR A 154 4.26 9.50 -9.59
C TYR A 154 3.92 8.01 -9.74
N SER A 155 4.41 7.14 -8.85
CA SER A 155 4.04 5.72 -8.78
C SER A 155 2.64 5.45 -8.21
N LYS A 156 1.86 6.50 -7.97
CA LYS A 156 0.63 6.50 -7.18
C LYS A 156 0.84 6.15 -5.70
N VAL A 157 2.06 5.86 -5.22
CA VAL A 157 2.32 5.60 -3.79
C VAL A 157 2.29 6.91 -3.01
N PHE A 158 1.64 6.91 -1.84
CA PHE A 158 1.57 8.06 -0.96
C PHE A 158 2.92 8.34 -0.31
N LEU A 159 3.31 9.61 -0.23
CA LEU A 159 4.58 10.07 0.29
C LEU A 159 4.34 11.00 1.49
N THR A 160 4.93 10.70 2.63
CA THR A 160 4.95 11.58 3.80
C THR A 160 6.32 12.28 3.89
N PRO A 161 6.39 13.52 4.40
CA PRO A 161 7.69 14.17 4.62
C PRO A 161 8.52 13.45 5.69
N GLN A 162 7.90 12.67 6.59
CA GLN A 162 8.63 11.94 7.63
C GLN A 162 9.25 10.65 7.08
N PHE A 163 8.50 9.85 6.33
CA PHE A 163 8.90 8.47 5.99
C PHE A 163 9.03 8.20 4.49
N GLY A 164 8.76 9.19 3.64
CA GLY A 164 8.71 9.01 2.19
C GLY A 164 7.59 8.03 1.85
N PRO A 165 7.84 6.94 1.11
CA PRO A 165 6.82 5.94 0.79
C PRO A 165 6.63 4.86 1.86
N ARG A 166 7.38 4.91 2.97
CA ARG A 166 7.44 3.84 3.99
C ARG A 166 6.32 3.95 5.01
N GLN A 167 5.08 3.83 4.56
CA GLN A 167 3.94 3.75 5.46
C GLN A 167 2.78 2.95 4.87
N ARG A 168 1.94 2.45 5.76
CA ARG A 168 0.58 2.00 5.49
C ARG A 168 -0.37 3.03 6.08
N LEU A 169 -1.58 3.13 5.54
CA LEU A 169 -2.60 4.06 6.00
C LEU A 169 -3.79 3.26 6.52
N GLY A 170 -4.39 3.75 7.60
CA GLY A 170 -5.70 3.32 8.11
C GLY A 170 -6.52 4.55 8.44
N VAL A 171 -7.84 4.40 8.54
CA VAL A 171 -8.77 5.51 8.77
C VAL A 171 -9.84 5.19 9.81
N VAL A 172 -10.39 6.24 10.40
CA VAL A 172 -11.61 6.20 11.21
C VAL A 172 -12.57 7.25 10.66
N LEU A 173 -13.81 6.84 10.38
CA LEU A 173 -14.91 7.77 10.11
C LEU A 173 -15.61 8.08 11.43
N THR A 174 -16.06 9.31 11.62
CA THR A 174 -16.78 9.70 12.83
C THR A 174 -17.71 10.89 12.61
N GLU A 175 -18.79 10.95 13.38
CA GLU A 175 -19.66 12.12 13.50
C GLU A 175 -19.04 13.25 14.34
N ALA A 176 -17.93 12.98 15.04
CA ALA A 176 -17.19 14.03 15.73
C ALA A 176 -16.75 15.10 14.72
N GLU A 177 -17.16 16.33 14.96
CA GLU A 177 -16.73 17.48 14.16
C GLU A 177 -15.36 17.93 14.63
N LEU A 178 -14.33 17.59 13.86
CA LEU A 178 -12.95 17.85 14.16
C LEU A 178 -12.36 18.82 13.14
N GLU A 179 -11.58 19.78 13.61
CA GLU A 179 -10.88 20.73 12.73
C GLU A 179 -9.96 19.98 11.75
N PRO A 180 -10.16 20.14 10.42
CA PRO A 180 -9.38 19.42 9.42
C PRO A 180 -7.98 20.04 9.24
N ASP A 181 -6.98 19.20 8.96
CA ASP A 181 -5.62 19.69 8.68
C ASP A 181 -5.56 20.36 7.30
N PRO A 182 -4.74 21.39 7.08
CA PRO A 182 -4.55 21.93 5.73
C PRO A 182 -3.93 20.88 4.80
N ILE A 183 -4.23 20.97 3.50
CA ILE A 183 -3.54 20.16 2.49
C ILE A 183 -2.04 20.45 2.58
N TYR A 184 -1.22 19.41 2.48
CA TYR A 184 0.23 19.52 2.59
C TYR A 184 0.78 20.53 1.57
N ASN A 185 1.48 21.55 2.07
CA ASN A 185 2.08 22.63 1.29
C ASN A 185 3.60 22.76 1.55
N GLY A 186 4.21 21.74 2.16
CA GLY A 186 5.64 21.72 2.44
C GLY A 186 6.51 21.44 1.20
N PRO A 187 7.82 21.18 1.39
CA PRO A 187 8.73 20.88 0.29
C PRO A 187 8.25 19.74 -0.60
N LYS A 188 8.44 19.89 -1.92
CA LYS A 188 8.01 18.91 -2.92
C LYS A 188 8.68 17.55 -2.68
N LEU A 189 7.89 16.53 -2.38
CA LEU A 189 8.38 15.17 -2.16
C LEU A 189 8.62 14.49 -3.51
N CYS A 190 7.62 14.40 -4.37
CA CYS A 190 7.79 13.84 -5.71
C CYS A 190 8.37 14.87 -6.68
N ASN A 191 9.61 14.67 -7.13
CA ASN A 191 10.25 15.50 -8.15
C ASN A 191 10.21 14.88 -9.56
N ARG A 192 9.30 13.92 -9.81
CA ARG A 192 9.18 13.21 -11.08
C ARG A 192 10.51 12.61 -11.59
N CYS A 193 11.39 12.15 -10.70
CA CYS A 193 12.68 11.57 -11.07
C CYS A 193 12.60 10.23 -11.85
N MET A 194 11.42 9.63 -11.94
CA MET A 194 11.14 8.35 -12.61
C MET A 194 11.93 7.15 -12.06
N ALA A 195 12.50 7.25 -10.86
CA ALA A 195 13.18 6.11 -10.22
C ALA A 195 12.21 4.94 -9.97
N CYS A 196 10.97 5.23 -9.61
CA CYS A 196 9.94 4.23 -9.42
C CYS A 196 9.58 3.47 -10.70
N VAL A 197 9.59 4.14 -11.85
CA VAL A 197 9.34 3.56 -13.17
C VAL A 197 10.53 2.68 -13.58
N ARG A 198 11.74 3.24 -13.57
CA ARG A 198 12.97 2.54 -14.01
C ARG A 198 13.27 1.26 -13.23
N GLU A 199 12.96 1.24 -11.93
CA GLU A 199 13.23 0.09 -11.06
C GLU A 199 12.00 -0.81 -10.84
N CYS A 200 10.86 -0.55 -11.49
CA CYS A 200 9.68 -1.41 -11.38
C CYS A 200 9.93 -2.75 -12.09
N PRO A 201 9.97 -3.88 -11.36
CA PRO A 201 10.29 -5.18 -11.97
C PRO A 201 9.22 -5.65 -12.95
N GLY A 202 7.96 -5.24 -12.76
CA GLY A 202 6.86 -5.56 -13.66
C GLY A 202 6.66 -4.56 -14.79
N GLN A 203 7.50 -3.51 -14.87
CA GLN A 203 7.31 -2.38 -15.82
C GLN A 203 5.89 -1.79 -15.77
N ALA A 204 5.24 -1.90 -14.60
CA ALA A 204 3.82 -1.67 -14.46
C ALA A 204 3.43 -0.19 -14.41
N ILE A 205 4.39 0.72 -14.20
CA ILE A 205 4.13 2.15 -14.04
C ILE A 205 4.50 2.82 -15.35
N SER A 206 3.53 3.45 -16.01
CA SER A 206 3.75 4.12 -17.29
C SER A 206 4.65 5.35 -17.13
N ALA A 207 5.64 5.48 -18.02
CA ALA A 207 6.52 6.64 -18.10
C ALA A 207 5.84 7.86 -18.76
N THR A 208 4.76 7.65 -19.51
CA THR A 208 4.18 8.65 -20.41
C THR A 208 2.67 8.82 -20.26
N LYS A 209 1.93 7.76 -19.91
CA LYS A 209 0.49 7.84 -19.66
C LYS A 209 0.24 8.15 -18.20
N THR A 210 -0.71 9.04 -17.94
CA THR A 210 -0.99 9.55 -16.60
C THR A 210 -2.48 9.58 -16.32
N VAL A 211 -2.84 9.44 -15.05
CA VAL A 211 -4.19 9.68 -14.53
C VAL A 211 -4.19 11.01 -13.80
N LYS A 212 -5.19 11.85 -14.07
CA LYS A 212 -5.42 13.13 -13.40
C LYS A 212 -6.76 13.12 -12.68
N VAL A 213 -6.79 13.67 -11.48
CA VAL A 213 -8.00 13.85 -10.68
C VAL A 213 -7.96 15.19 -9.97
N THR A 214 -9.13 15.75 -9.66
CA THR A 214 -9.25 16.94 -8.81
C THR A 214 -9.64 16.50 -7.41
N LEU A 215 -8.85 16.89 -6.41
CA LEU A 215 -9.04 16.52 -5.00
C LEU A 215 -9.05 17.80 -4.16
N ALA A 216 -10.19 18.12 -3.53
CA ALA A 216 -10.37 19.34 -2.74
C ALA A 216 -9.89 20.62 -3.47
N GLY A 217 -10.21 20.74 -4.77
CA GLY A 217 -9.81 21.88 -5.60
C GLY A 217 -8.38 21.84 -6.16
N HIS A 218 -7.60 20.79 -5.86
CA HIS A 218 -6.24 20.63 -6.37
C HIS A 218 -6.16 19.55 -7.45
N GLU A 219 -5.49 19.86 -8.57
CA GLU A 219 -5.15 18.84 -9.58
C GLU A 219 -4.02 17.93 -9.07
N VAL A 220 -4.26 16.63 -9.07
CA VAL A 220 -3.30 15.60 -8.67
C VAL A 220 -3.12 14.60 -9.81
N GLU A 221 -1.87 14.27 -10.10
CA GLU A 221 -1.48 13.45 -11.26
C GLU A 221 -0.45 12.37 -10.89
N TRP A 222 -0.62 11.17 -11.44
CA TRP A 222 0.35 10.08 -11.33
C TRP A 222 0.40 9.24 -12.61
N GLY A 223 1.43 8.42 -12.77
CA GLY A 223 1.57 7.51 -13.91
C GLY A 223 0.50 6.41 -13.90
N GLU A 224 -0.06 6.10 -15.07
CA GLU A 224 -0.98 4.98 -15.26
C GLU A 224 -0.32 3.67 -14.79
N LEU A 225 -1.10 2.82 -14.10
CA LEU A 225 -0.62 1.58 -13.51
C LEU A 225 -1.27 0.39 -14.21
N ASP A 226 -0.45 -0.49 -14.79
CA ASP A 226 -0.87 -1.84 -15.16
C ASP A 226 -0.98 -2.69 -13.89
N THR A 227 -2.22 -2.88 -13.44
CA THR A 227 -2.51 -3.58 -12.19
C THR A 227 -2.19 -5.07 -12.27
N ALA A 228 -2.32 -5.70 -13.45
CA ALA A 228 -2.01 -7.11 -13.66
C ALA A 228 -0.50 -7.35 -13.65
N ALA A 229 0.27 -6.54 -14.39
CA ALA A 229 1.72 -6.62 -14.39
C ALA A 229 2.30 -6.34 -12.99
N CYS A 230 1.69 -5.39 -12.25
CA CYS A 230 2.05 -5.10 -10.87
C CYS A 230 1.82 -6.32 -9.95
N ASP A 231 0.64 -6.97 -10.01
CA ASP A 231 0.31 -8.11 -9.16
C ASP A 231 1.18 -9.34 -9.44
N ILE A 232 1.47 -9.62 -10.72
CA ILE A 232 2.39 -10.71 -11.11
C ILE A 232 3.79 -10.45 -10.54
N ALA A 233 4.36 -9.28 -10.80
CA ALA A 233 5.70 -8.94 -10.33
C ALA A 233 5.77 -8.82 -8.80
N PHE A 234 4.71 -8.34 -8.16
CA PHE A 234 4.59 -8.25 -6.69
C PHE A 234 4.83 -9.60 -6.02
N ARG A 235 4.35 -10.68 -6.64
CA ARG A 235 4.48 -12.08 -6.18
C ARG A 235 5.80 -12.74 -6.62
N GLY A 236 6.66 -12.01 -7.34
CA GLY A 236 7.94 -12.49 -7.85
C GLY A 236 7.86 -13.26 -9.16
N GLY A 237 6.69 -13.26 -9.81
CA GLY A 237 6.49 -13.93 -11.10
C GLY A 237 6.78 -13.01 -12.30
N GLN A 238 6.80 -13.62 -13.48
CA GLN A 238 6.70 -12.96 -14.78
C GLN A 238 5.87 -13.83 -15.73
N VAL A 239 5.33 -13.23 -16.81
CA VAL A 239 4.63 -13.98 -17.85
C VAL A 239 5.62 -14.92 -18.53
N ALA A 240 5.27 -16.20 -18.67
CA ALA A 240 6.08 -17.16 -19.39
C ALA A 240 6.09 -16.82 -20.90
N ASP A 241 7.25 -16.99 -21.52
CA ASP A 241 7.37 -16.93 -22.97
C ASP A 241 6.64 -18.14 -23.58
N PRO A 242 5.64 -17.96 -24.48
CA PRO A 242 4.94 -19.05 -25.12
C PRO A 242 5.86 -19.99 -25.92
N ASP A 243 6.98 -19.48 -26.42
CA ASP A 243 7.90 -20.22 -27.28
C ASP A 243 8.96 -21.00 -26.49
N HIS A 244 8.99 -20.83 -25.16
CA HIS A 244 9.92 -21.53 -24.27
C HIS A 244 9.16 -22.30 -23.20
N ASP A 245 9.47 -23.59 -23.03
CA ASP A 245 8.91 -24.37 -21.93
C ASP A 245 9.50 -23.94 -20.59
N SER A 246 8.89 -22.91 -20.01
CA SER A 246 9.25 -22.37 -18.72
C SER A 246 8.51 -23.12 -17.61
N PRO A 247 9.19 -23.52 -16.53
CA PRO A 247 8.52 -24.16 -15.40
C PRO A 247 7.55 -23.17 -14.76
N GLU A 248 6.43 -23.70 -14.30
CA GLU A 248 5.43 -22.91 -13.61
C GLU A 248 5.92 -22.51 -12.22
N TYR A 249 5.70 -21.24 -11.86
CA TYR A 249 6.07 -20.70 -10.55
C TYR A 249 4.87 -20.64 -9.60
N MET A 250 3.69 -20.37 -10.14
CA MET A 250 2.41 -20.28 -9.43
C MET A 250 1.24 -20.45 -10.40
N GLU A 251 0.04 -20.61 -9.85
CA GLU A 251 -1.20 -20.67 -10.62
C GLU A 251 -1.30 -19.56 -11.66
N PRO A 252 -1.84 -19.85 -12.85
CA PRO A 252 -2.07 -18.86 -13.89
C PRO A 252 -2.82 -17.63 -13.36
N LEU A 253 -2.35 -16.45 -13.74
CA LEU A 253 -3.00 -15.18 -13.38
C LEU A 253 -3.39 -14.44 -14.65
N TYR A 254 -4.60 -13.89 -14.65
CA TYR A 254 -5.11 -13.10 -15.78
C TYR A 254 -5.06 -13.88 -17.12
N GLY A 255 -5.30 -15.20 -17.06
CA GLY A 255 -5.24 -16.08 -18.23
C GLY A 255 -3.83 -16.37 -18.75
N LYS A 256 -2.77 -16.04 -18.00
CA LYS A 256 -1.37 -16.21 -18.41
C LYS A 256 -0.64 -17.22 -17.54
N LYS A 257 0.17 -18.09 -18.15
CA LYS A 257 1.14 -18.94 -17.45
C LYS A 257 2.20 -18.06 -16.81
N ILE A 258 2.46 -18.27 -15.51
CA ILE A 258 3.40 -17.46 -14.74
C ILE A 258 4.64 -18.30 -14.40
N THR A 259 5.81 -17.79 -14.78
CA THR A 259 7.11 -18.39 -14.45
C THR A 259 7.92 -17.51 -13.49
N ARG A 260 9.09 -17.99 -13.08
CA ARG A 260 10.00 -17.32 -12.15
C ARG A 260 10.60 -16.10 -12.82
N SER A 261 10.59 -14.97 -12.11
CA SER A 261 11.33 -13.78 -12.56
C SER A 261 12.74 -13.71 -11.96
N PRO A 262 13.63 -12.86 -12.50
CA PRO A 262 14.93 -12.61 -11.90
C PRO A 262 14.88 -11.96 -10.50
N ILE A 263 13.70 -11.62 -9.97
CA ILE A 263 13.53 -11.02 -8.64
C ILE A 263 12.95 -11.98 -7.61
N THR A 264 12.80 -13.27 -7.93
CA THR A 264 12.45 -14.31 -6.96
C THR A 264 13.58 -15.33 -6.87
N PRO A 265 14.02 -15.71 -5.67
CA PRO A 265 14.91 -16.86 -5.45
C PRO A 265 14.14 -18.16 -5.19
N PHE A 266 12.81 -18.14 -5.27
CA PHE A 266 11.98 -19.30 -4.95
C PHE A 266 11.64 -20.10 -6.21
N TYR A 267 11.72 -21.43 -6.13
CA TYR A 267 11.28 -22.32 -7.20
C TYR A 267 9.76 -22.28 -7.40
N ARG A 268 8.99 -22.08 -6.33
CA ARG A 268 7.53 -21.88 -6.32
C ARG A 268 7.17 -20.69 -5.46
N LYS A 269 6.06 -20.01 -5.76
CA LYS A 269 5.61 -18.85 -4.98
C LYS A 269 5.40 -19.26 -3.52
N PRO A 270 6.03 -18.56 -2.55
CA PRO A 270 5.74 -18.79 -1.15
C PRO A 270 4.25 -18.56 -0.83
N ARG A 271 3.73 -19.31 0.15
CA ARG A 271 2.39 -19.05 0.71
C ARG A 271 2.30 -17.64 1.27
N ASN A 272 1.10 -17.07 1.29
CA ASN A 272 0.90 -15.77 1.90
C ASN A 272 1.04 -15.88 3.42
N LEU A 273 1.70 -14.89 4.05
CA LEU A 273 1.86 -14.85 5.51
C LEU A 273 0.62 -14.29 6.23
N TYR A 274 -0.22 -13.58 5.49
CA TYR A 274 -1.54 -13.04 5.85
C TYR A 274 -2.42 -13.14 4.59
N ASN A 275 -3.60 -12.49 4.52
CA ASN A 275 -4.38 -12.49 3.28
C ASN A 275 -3.62 -11.90 2.08
N THR A 276 -2.79 -10.87 2.28
CA THR A 276 -2.04 -10.19 1.20
C THR A 276 -0.51 -10.14 1.39
N GLY A 277 0.05 -10.89 2.35
CA GLY A 277 1.48 -10.91 2.71
C GLY A 277 2.39 -11.64 1.72
N GLN A 278 2.36 -11.26 0.44
CA GLN A 278 3.01 -11.94 -0.70
C GLN A 278 3.98 -11.03 -1.46
N ALA A 279 4.60 -10.07 -0.76
CA ALA A 279 5.33 -8.95 -1.33
C ALA A 279 6.79 -9.28 -1.71
N VAL A 280 6.99 -10.30 -2.55
CA VAL A 280 8.32 -10.76 -2.99
C VAL A 280 9.12 -9.66 -3.68
N CYS A 281 8.47 -8.78 -4.46
CA CYS A 281 9.16 -7.67 -5.11
C CYS A 281 9.73 -6.63 -4.14
N GLY A 282 9.26 -6.62 -2.88
CA GLY A 282 9.69 -5.68 -1.84
C GLY A 282 9.56 -4.21 -2.24
N GLY A 283 8.62 -3.88 -3.13
CA GLY A 283 8.46 -2.52 -3.67
C GLY A 283 9.75 -1.95 -4.29
N ARG A 284 10.52 -2.75 -5.04
CA ARG A 284 11.82 -2.35 -5.62
C ARG A 284 11.81 -0.95 -6.24
N GLY A 285 10.86 -0.66 -7.14
CA GLY A 285 10.69 0.67 -7.72
C GLY A 285 9.88 1.62 -6.83
N CYS A 286 8.64 1.27 -6.54
CA CYS A 286 7.67 2.20 -5.94
C CYS A 286 7.94 2.54 -4.46
N LEU A 287 8.66 1.69 -3.71
CA LEU A 287 9.07 1.95 -2.32
C LEU A 287 10.57 2.22 -2.21
N ARG A 288 11.42 1.24 -2.54
CA ARG A 288 12.86 1.29 -2.25
C ARG A 288 13.57 2.34 -3.09
N ALA A 289 13.41 2.33 -4.42
CA ALA A 289 14.03 3.33 -5.29
C ALA A 289 13.52 4.75 -5.01
N CYS A 290 12.22 4.89 -4.72
CA CYS A 290 11.63 6.17 -4.33
C CYS A 290 12.21 6.69 -3.00
N MET A 291 12.24 5.85 -1.97
CA MET A 291 12.84 6.17 -0.67
C MET A 291 14.32 6.57 -0.82
N ILE A 292 15.13 5.80 -1.56
CA ILE A 292 16.55 6.10 -1.79
C ILE A 292 16.72 7.48 -2.44
N ASN A 293 15.87 7.83 -3.41
CA ASN A 293 15.93 9.14 -4.06
C ASN A 293 15.56 10.28 -3.11
N LEU A 294 14.54 10.09 -2.27
CA LEU A 294 14.11 11.06 -1.26
C LEU A 294 15.18 11.25 -0.16
N GLU A 295 15.79 10.16 0.32
CA GLU A 295 16.92 10.19 1.27
C GLU A 295 18.10 10.96 0.68
N LYS A 296 18.49 10.67 -0.57
CA LYS A 296 19.59 11.37 -1.26
C LYS A 296 19.34 12.88 -1.43
N ARG A 297 18.08 13.27 -1.58
CA ARG A 297 17.67 14.68 -1.71
C ARG A 297 17.51 15.37 -0.36
N ASP A 298 17.69 14.65 0.74
CA ASP A 298 17.58 15.14 2.10
C ASP A 298 16.20 15.73 2.49
N VAL A 299 15.14 15.36 1.77
CA VAL A 299 13.77 15.91 1.99
C VAL A 299 12.94 15.15 3.03
N LEU A 300 13.50 14.09 3.63
CA LEU A 300 12.80 13.29 4.64
C LEU A 300 13.19 13.68 6.07
N GLY A 301 12.23 13.75 6.98
CA GLY A 301 12.49 14.00 8.41
C GLY A 301 13.14 12.80 9.11
N ASN A 302 12.81 11.57 8.73
CA ASN A 302 13.47 10.38 9.29
C ASN A 302 14.80 10.11 8.55
N LYS A 303 15.91 10.37 9.24
CA LYS A 303 17.29 10.20 8.73
C LYS A 303 17.92 8.89 9.20
N PHE A 304 18.97 8.47 8.48
CA PHE A 304 19.83 7.33 8.80
C PHE A 304 21.27 7.71 8.48
N ASP A 305 22.21 7.30 9.31
CA ASP A 305 23.65 7.60 9.11
C ASP A 305 24.18 7.02 7.80
N GLU A 306 23.60 5.91 7.37
CA GLU A 306 24.08 5.11 6.25
C GLU A 306 23.04 4.96 5.14
N PRO A 307 23.47 4.99 3.86
CA PRO A 307 22.57 4.78 2.73
C PRO A 307 21.93 3.40 2.76
N PHE A 308 20.72 3.31 2.19
CA PHE A 308 19.96 2.07 2.23
C PHE A 308 20.62 1.05 1.30
N ARG A 309 20.79 1.39 0.03
CA ARG A 309 21.46 0.52 -0.94
C ARG A 309 22.96 0.73 -0.85
N ARG A 310 23.66 -0.30 -0.39
CA ARG A 310 25.13 -0.29 -0.21
C ARG A 310 25.87 -1.18 -1.20
N ARG A 311 25.14 -2.01 -1.95
CA ARG A 311 25.68 -2.98 -2.92
C ARG A 311 24.87 -2.95 -4.20
N LYS A 312 25.41 -3.57 -5.25
CA LYS A 312 24.69 -3.78 -6.51
C LYS A 312 23.45 -4.65 -6.23
N PRO A 313 22.25 -4.25 -6.68
CA PRO A 313 21.07 -5.06 -6.54
C PRO A 313 21.25 -6.42 -7.23
N TRP A 314 20.93 -7.49 -6.50
CA TRP A 314 20.96 -8.85 -7.03
C TRP A 314 19.86 -9.08 -8.07
N LYS A 315 20.06 -10.13 -8.86
CA LYS A 315 19.08 -10.78 -9.74
C LYS A 315 19.40 -12.27 -9.75
N MET A 316 18.35 -13.09 -9.75
CA MET A 316 18.48 -14.53 -9.94
C MET A 316 18.66 -14.83 -11.42
N ASP A 317 19.64 -15.66 -11.72
CA ASP A 317 19.75 -16.33 -13.00
C ASP A 317 19.10 -17.71 -12.86
N TRP A 318 18.03 -17.92 -13.61
CA TRP A 318 17.30 -19.20 -13.63
C TRP A 318 17.68 -20.07 -14.83
N SER A 319 18.67 -19.65 -15.64
CA SER A 319 19.24 -20.47 -16.72
C SER A 319 20.23 -21.51 -16.17
N ASP A 320 20.85 -21.22 -15.03
CA ASP A 320 21.66 -22.19 -14.29
C ASP A 320 20.72 -23.13 -13.52
N THR A 321 20.62 -24.38 -13.97
CA THR A 321 19.69 -25.37 -13.41
C THR A 321 20.12 -25.90 -12.06
N GLY A 322 21.21 -25.38 -11.47
CA GLY A 322 21.68 -25.57 -10.09
C GLY A 322 20.72 -26.40 -9.25
N VAL A 323 20.83 -27.72 -9.40
CA VAL A 323 20.13 -28.70 -8.59
C VAL A 323 20.52 -28.34 -7.16
N PRO A 324 19.58 -28.10 -6.22
CA PRO A 324 19.95 -28.02 -4.83
C PRO A 324 20.73 -29.29 -4.49
N PRO A 325 21.87 -29.25 -3.76
CA PRO A 325 22.47 -30.48 -3.27
C PRO A 325 21.37 -31.30 -2.63
N GLU A 326 21.24 -32.56 -3.07
CA GLU A 326 20.18 -33.47 -2.65
C GLU A 326 19.93 -33.31 -1.16
N SER A 327 18.69 -33.01 -0.78
CA SER A 327 18.30 -33.11 0.62
C SER A 327 18.68 -34.53 1.04
N PRO A 328 19.51 -34.73 2.09
CA PRO A 328 19.89 -36.07 2.48
C PRO A 328 18.61 -36.85 2.66
N ALA A 329 18.52 -37.97 1.92
CA ALA A 329 17.39 -38.86 1.93
C ALA A 329 16.92 -38.99 3.39
N LYS A 330 15.61 -38.85 3.61
CA LYS A 330 15.01 -39.26 4.87
C LYS A 330 15.44 -40.71 5.07
N GLY A 331 16.45 -40.91 5.91
CA GLY A 331 16.86 -42.22 6.35
C GLY A 331 15.62 -42.89 6.91
N GLU A 332 15.39 -44.10 6.41
CA GLU A 332 14.50 -45.09 6.99
C GLU A 332 14.76 -45.10 8.50
N ALA A 333 13.80 -44.61 9.27
CA ALA A 333 13.73 -44.88 10.68
C ALA A 333 13.08 -46.26 10.80
N ASP A 334 13.93 -47.29 10.89
CA ASP A 334 13.59 -48.54 11.56
C ASP A 334 13.55 -48.32 13.09
#